data_AF-A0A2E6U815-F1
#
_entry.id   AF-A0A2E6U815-F1
#
_cell.length_a   1.000
_cell.length_b   1.000
_cell.length_c   1.000
_cell.angle_alpha   90.00
_cell.angle_beta   90.00
_cell.angle_gamma   90.00
#
_symmetry.space_group_name_H-M   'P 1'
#
loop_
_entity.id
_entity.type
_entity.pdbx_description
1 polymer ?
#
loop_
_entity_poly.entity_id
_entity_poly.type
_entity_poly.pdbx_seq_one_letter_code
_entity_poly.pdbx_strand_id
1 'polypeptide(L)'
;MKGLRALLALSVVVLFFPMPASALCADPASCRILTASMLSILCMPLYIMGIIMLAFANTRPWVVIFGIMGVLGSAQAAFAVIPTRLDLLWLLAVHLVPAVLFLIVGIRAFRNRPETMVIPVETP
;
A
#
# COMPACT_ATOMS: atom_id res chain seq x y z
N MET A 1 4.90 -21.79 -2.23
CA MET A 1 5.41 -21.14 -3.47
C MET A 1 4.34 -20.87 -4.54
N LYS A 2 3.26 -21.65 -4.67
CA LYS A 2 2.20 -21.41 -5.69
C LYS A 2 1.40 -20.12 -5.46
N GLY A 3 1.09 -19.76 -4.21
CA GLY A 3 0.34 -18.53 -3.88
C GLY A 3 1.09 -17.23 -4.16
N LEU A 4 2.42 -17.20 -3.99
CA LEU A 4 3.25 -16.03 -4.28
C LEU A 4 3.29 -15.72 -5.79
N ARG A 5 3.28 -16.76 -6.63
CA ARG A 5 3.20 -16.61 -8.09
C ARG A 5 1.82 -16.11 -8.55
N ALA A 6 0.74 -16.53 -7.90
CA ALA A 6 -0.60 -16.03 -8.18
C ALA A 6 -0.74 -14.56 -7.78
N LEU A 7 -0.19 -14.16 -6.64
CA LEU A 7 -0.12 -12.76 -6.20
C LEU A 7 0.73 -11.90 -7.15
N LEU A 8 1.88 -12.39 -7.60
CA LEU A 8 2.74 -11.73 -8.60
C LEU A 8 2.05 -11.63 -9.97
N ALA A 9 1.34 -12.67 -10.41
CA ALA A 9 0.59 -12.64 -11.65
C ALA A 9 -0.58 -11.65 -11.57
N LEU A 10 -1.30 -11.63 -10.45
CA LEU A 10 -2.39 -10.69 -10.20
C LEU A 10 -1.87 -9.24 -10.17
N SER A 11 -0.77 -8.98 -9.47
CA SER A 11 -0.18 -7.65 -9.42
C SER A 11 0.37 -7.22 -10.79
N VAL A 12 0.97 -8.13 -11.57
CA VAL A 12 1.38 -7.85 -12.96
C VAL A 12 0.17 -7.55 -13.84
N VAL A 13 -0.92 -8.29 -13.76
CA VAL A 13 -2.15 -8.01 -14.53
C VAL A 13 -2.72 -6.64 -14.16
N VAL A 14 -2.78 -6.29 -12.87
CA VAL A 14 -3.27 -4.98 -12.43
C VAL A 14 -2.30 -3.84 -12.80
N LEU A 15 -0.98 -4.08 -12.77
CA LEU A 15 0.05 -3.07 -13.09
C LEU A 15 0.24 -2.87 -14.60
N PHE A 16 0.08 -3.90 -15.43
CA PHE A 16 0.31 -3.86 -16.89
C PHE A 16 -0.95 -3.66 -17.73
N PHE A 17 -2.15 -3.66 -17.14
CA PHE A 17 -3.39 -3.23 -17.81
C PHE A 17 -3.92 -1.84 -17.37
N PRO A 18 -3.12 -0.75 -17.35
CA PRO A 18 -3.69 0.59 -17.30
C PRO A 18 -4.22 1.06 -18.69
N MET A 19 -3.94 0.31 -19.76
CA MET A 19 -4.39 0.61 -21.12
C MET A 19 -5.53 -0.35 -21.50
N PRO A 20 -6.81 0.06 -21.56
CA PRO A 20 -7.32 1.42 -21.71
C PRO A 20 -8.39 1.73 -20.65
N ALA A 21 -8.01 2.27 -19.49
CA ALA A 21 -9.02 2.95 -18.66
C ALA A 21 -9.77 4.00 -19.51
N SER A 22 -9.07 4.69 -20.40
CA SER A 22 -9.63 5.65 -21.37
C SER A 22 -10.67 5.10 -22.36
N ALA A 23 -10.76 3.79 -22.59
CA ALA A 23 -11.82 3.20 -23.42
C ALA A 23 -12.97 2.56 -22.60
N LEU A 24 -12.79 2.43 -21.29
CA LEU A 24 -13.79 1.95 -20.34
C LEU A 24 -14.59 3.09 -19.68
N CYS A 25 -14.16 4.34 -19.86
CA CYS A 25 -14.76 5.50 -19.23
C CYS A 25 -15.52 6.37 -20.24
N ALA A 26 -16.74 6.75 -19.91
CA ALA A 26 -17.51 7.71 -20.69
C ALA A 26 -17.01 9.16 -20.54
N ASP A 27 -16.35 9.47 -19.42
CA ASP A 27 -15.90 10.81 -19.07
C ASP A 27 -14.67 10.80 -18.13
N PRO A 28 -13.93 11.93 -18.01
CA PRO A 28 -12.73 12.01 -17.19
C PRO A 28 -12.96 11.75 -15.69
N ALA A 29 -14.14 12.08 -15.15
CA ALA A 29 -14.44 11.86 -13.74
C ALA A 29 -14.62 10.36 -13.46
N SER A 30 -15.38 9.66 -14.31
CA SER A 30 -15.52 8.21 -14.28
C SER A 30 -14.17 7.48 -14.34
N CYS A 31 -13.22 8.01 -15.10
CA CYS A 31 -11.88 7.42 -15.19
C CYS A 31 -11.00 7.59 -13.97
N ARG A 32 -11.11 8.73 -13.28
CA ARG A 32 -10.42 8.91 -12.00
C ARG A 32 -10.99 7.97 -10.94
N ILE A 33 -12.31 7.79 -10.93
CA ILE A 33 -12.97 6.87 -9.98
C ILE A 33 -12.60 5.42 -10.28
N LEU A 34 -12.64 5.01 -11.56
CA LEU A 34 -12.28 3.66 -11.98
C LEU A 34 -10.83 3.33 -11.58
N THR A 35 -9.88 4.20 -11.91
CA THR A 35 -8.47 4.01 -11.56
C THR A 35 -8.26 3.97 -10.04
N ALA A 36 -8.92 4.84 -9.28
CA ALA A 36 -8.88 4.79 -7.82
C ALA A 36 -9.46 3.47 -7.27
N SER A 37 -10.60 3.01 -7.78
CA SER A 37 -11.20 1.73 -7.35
C SER A 37 -10.33 0.51 -7.65
N MET A 38 -9.67 0.48 -8.82
CA MET A 38 -8.75 -0.59 -9.19
C MET A 38 -7.54 -0.62 -8.26
N LEU A 39 -7.00 0.57 -7.93
CA LEU A 39 -5.94 0.69 -6.94
C LEU A 39 -6.41 0.21 -5.56
N SER A 40 -7.62 0.58 -5.13
CA SER A 40 -8.19 0.12 -3.86
C SER A 40 -8.28 -1.40 -3.78
N ILE A 41 -8.73 -2.06 -4.85
CA ILE A 41 -8.77 -3.53 -4.93
C ILE A 41 -7.37 -4.13 -4.77
N LEU A 42 -6.35 -3.53 -5.39
CA LEU A 42 -4.96 -3.99 -5.26
C LEU A 42 -4.36 -3.73 -3.87
N CYS A 43 -4.69 -2.59 -3.26
CA CYS A 43 -4.18 -2.20 -1.95
C CYS A 43 -4.76 -3.03 -0.81
N MET A 44 -6.01 -3.49 -0.89
CA MET A 44 -6.65 -4.27 0.16
C MET A 44 -5.86 -5.52 0.60
N PRO A 45 -5.44 -6.43 -0.30
CA PRO A 45 -4.62 -7.58 0.11
C PRO A 45 -3.27 -7.15 0.68
N LEU A 46 -2.68 -6.06 0.20
CA LEU A 46 -1.42 -5.53 0.75
C LEU A 46 -1.59 -4.97 2.16
N TYR A 47 -2.71 -4.31 2.45
CA TYR A 47 -3.01 -3.83 3.81
C TYR A 47 -3.29 -4.98 4.76
N ILE A 48 -3.99 -6.02 4.32
CA ILE A 48 -4.19 -7.24 5.13
C ILE A 48 -2.83 -7.86 5.48
N MET A 49 -1.92 -7.99 4.49
CA MET A 49 -0.55 -8.45 4.73
C MET A 49 0.20 -7.54 5.72
N GLY A 50 0.09 -6.22 5.57
CA GLY A 50 0.67 -5.24 6.49
C GLY A 50 0.14 -5.38 7.92
N ILE A 51 -1.16 -5.60 8.09
CA ILE A 51 -1.80 -5.84 9.39
C ILE A 51 -1.28 -7.13 10.02
N ILE A 52 -1.16 -8.22 9.25
CA ILE A 52 -0.58 -9.47 9.74
C ILE A 52 0.88 -9.23 10.18
N MET A 53 1.66 -8.45 9.43
CA MET A 53 3.04 -8.13 9.77
C MET A 53 3.20 -7.23 11.00
N LEU A 54 2.17 -6.49 11.41
CA LEU A 54 2.18 -5.74 12.68
C LEU A 54 2.23 -6.67 13.90
N ALA A 55 1.67 -7.89 13.78
CA ALA A 55 1.64 -8.86 14.88
C ALA A 55 3.04 -9.32 15.31
N PHE A 56 3.98 -9.44 14.37
CA PHE A 56 5.34 -9.95 14.66
C PHE A 56 6.35 -8.83 14.82
N ALA A 57 7.03 -8.76 15.97
CA ALA A 57 7.97 -7.70 16.29
C ALA A 57 9.11 -7.53 15.25
N ASN A 58 9.60 -8.64 14.69
CA ASN A 58 10.68 -8.62 13.70
C ASN A 58 10.24 -8.03 12.34
N THR A 59 8.96 -8.12 11.98
CA THR A 59 8.43 -7.63 10.70
C THR A 59 7.90 -6.20 10.76
N ARG A 60 7.64 -5.66 11.95
CA ARG A 60 7.17 -4.27 12.15
C ARG A 60 7.96 -3.20 11.40
N PRO A 61 9.31 -3.16 11.36
CA PRO A 61 10.01 -2.12 10.61
C PRO A 61 9.69 -2.16 9.10
N TRP A 62 9.37 -3.32 8.56
CA TRP A 62 9.04 -3.49 7.14
C TRP A 62 7.64 -2.98 6.79
N VAL A 63 6.77 -2.75 7.78
CA VAL A 63 5.42 -2.25 7.50
C VAL A 63 5.40 -0.81 6.97
N VAL A 64 6.50 -0.07 7.12
CA VAL A 64 6.69 1.27 6.54
C VAL A 64 6.42 1.27 5.03
N ILE A 65 6.79 0.19 4.32
CA ILE A 65 6.54 0.05 2.88
C ILE A 65 5.05 0.10 2.57
N PHE A 66 4.22 -0.62 3.33
CA PHE A 66 2.76 -0.57 3.18
C PHE A 66 2.20 0.81 3.58
N GLY A 67 2.84 1.48 4.55
CA GLY A 67 2.53 2.85 4.92
C GLY A 67 2.72 3.84 3.76
N ILE A 68 3.86 3.78 3.07
CA ILE A 68 4.15 4.62 1.90
C ILE A 68 3.15 4.33 0.78
N MET A 69 2.89 3.06 0.48
CA MET A 69 1.86 2.66 -0.49
C MET A 69 0.47 3.17 -0.11
N GLY A 70 0.17 3.21 1.19
CA GLY A 70 -1.04 3.82 1.74
C GLY A 70 -1.15 5.31 1.48
N VAL A 71 -0.06 6.06 1.64
CA VAL A 71 -0.03 7.50 1.33
C VAL A 71 -0.24 7.75 -0.16
N LEU A 72 0.41 6.96 -1.03
CA LEU A 72 0.22 7.05 -2.48
C LEU A 72 -1.23 6.74 -2.89
N GLY A 73 -1.82 5.68 -2.30
CA GLY A 73 -3.22 5.35 -2.51
C GLY A 73 -4.17 6.43 -2.02
N SER A 74 -3.84 7.08 -0.90
CA SER A 74 -4.61 8.22 -0.37
C SER A 74 -4.56 9.41 -1.32
N ALA A 75 -3.39 9.74 -1.87
CA ALA A 75 -3.23 10.83 -2.83
C ALA A 75 -4.04 10.57 -4.11
N GLN A 76 -4.01 9.33 -4.63
CA GLN A 76 -4.79 8.95 -5.80
C GLN A 76 -6.31 8.99 -5.51
N ALA A 77 -6.74 8.48 -4.35
CA ALA A 77 -8.14 8.56 -3.94
C ALA A 77 -8.60 10.01 -3.80
N ALA A 78 -7.80 10.88 -3.17
CA ALA A 78 -8.07 12.31 -3.05
C ALA A 78 -8.25 12.98 -4.43
N PHE A 79 -7.35 12.69 -5.37
CA PHE A 79 -7.44 13.20 -6.74
C PHE A 79 -8.71 12.74 -7.47
N ALA A 80 -9.20 11.53 -7.16
CA ALA A 80 -10.40 10.98 -7.75
C ALA A 80 -11.71 11.47 -7.12
N VAL A 81 -11.74 11.72 -5.80
CA VAL A 81 -13.00 11.96 -5.07
C VAL A 81 -13.24 13.42 -4.73
N ILE A 82 -12.21 14.19 -4.37
CA ILE A 82 -12.36 15.59 -3.95
C ILE A 82 -12.98 16.48 -5.05
N PRO A 83 -12.57 16.39 -6.33
CA PRO A 83 -13.09 17.31 -7.35
C PRO A 83 -14.46 16.90 -7.91
N THR A 84 -14.88 15.65 -7.75
CA THR A 84 -15.99 15.09 -8.54
C THR A 84 -17.00 14.27 -7.74
N ARG A 85 -16.61 13.65 -6.63
CA ARG A 85 -17.44 12.68 -5.88
C ARG A 85 -17.11 12.64 -4.38
N LEU A 86 -17.56 13.66 -3.67
CA LEU A 86 -17.43 13.76 -2.20
C LEU A 86 -18.18 12.63 -1.48
N ASP A 87 -19.18 12.02 -2.11
CA ASP A 87 -19.86 10.80 -1.66
C ASP A 87 -18.90 9.61 -1.49
N LEU A 88 -17.78 9.60 -2.22
CA LEU A 88 -16.73 8.58 -2.13
C LEU A 88 -15.53 9.00 -1.27
N LEU A 89 -15.65 10.04 -0.43
CA LEU A 89 -14.59 10.46 0.50
C LEU A 89 -14.08 9.32 1.41
N TRP A 90 -14.91 8.31 1.67
CA TRP A 90 -14.51 7.13 2.43
C TRP A 90 -13.36 6.34 1.76
N LEU A 91 -13.20 6.40 0.43
CA LEU A 91 -12.05 5.81 -0.26
C LEU A 91 -10.74 6.45 0.18
N LEU A 92 -10.72 7.77 0.42
CA LEU A 92 -9.54 8.43 0.97
C LEU A 92 -9.21 7.89 2.37
N ALA A 93 -10.22 7.77 3.23
CA ALA A 93 -10.03 7.28 4.59
C ALA A 93 -9.52 5.83 4.63
N VAL A 94 -10.00 4.97 3.71
CA VAL A 94 -9.61 3.55 3.64
C VAL A 94 -8.13 3.35 3.35
N HIS A 95 -7.49 4.32 2.68
CA HIS A 95 -6.07 4.32 2.42
C HIS A 95 -5.28 5.05 3.49
N LEU A 96 -5.79 6.19 3.96
CA LEU A 96 -5.07 7.07 4.87
C LEU A 96 -4.95 6.48 6.28
N VAL A 97 -6.00 5.84 6.79
CA VAL A 97 -5.99 5.25 8.14
C VAL A 97 -4.95 4.13 8.26
N PRO A 98 -4.91 3.11 7.37
CA PRO A 98 -3.84 2.12 7.37
C PRO A 98 -2.47 2.74 7.13
N ALA A 99 -2.35 3.73 6.24
CA ALA A 99 -1.07 4.40 5.96
C ALA A 99 -0.45 4.97 7.23
N VAL A 100 -1.23 5.76 7.98
CA VAL A 100 -0.81 6.39 9.23
C VAL A 100 -0.43 5.33 10.26
N LEU A 101 -1.26 4.29 10.43
CA LEU A 101 -0.97 3.18 11.34
C LEU A 101 0.37 2.52 11.03
N PHE A 102 0.59 2.14 9.77
CA PHE A 102 1.81 1.47 9.33
C PHE A 102 3.05 2.35 9.46
N LEU A 103 2.95 3.62 9.12
CA LEU A 103 4.06 4.56 9.27
C LEU A 103 4.42 4.76 10.74
N ILE A 104 3.44 5.01 11.62
CA ILE A 104 3.70 5.23 13.04
C ILE A 104 4.36 4.01 13.66
N VAL A 105 3.79 2.82 13.46
CA VAL A 105 4.33 1.59 14.07
C VAL A 105 5.66 1.20 13.45
N GLY A 106 5.77 1.28 12.12
CA GLY A 106 6.98 0.90 11.39
C GLY A 106 8.17 1.79 11.71
N ILE A 107 7.98 3.11 11.71
CA ILE A 107 9.06 4.07 12.04
C ILE A 107 9.51 3.89 13.49
N ARG A 108 8.57 3.71 14.44
CA ARG A 108 8.92 3.44 15.84
C ARG A 108 9.73 2.14 15.98
N ALA A 109 9.32 1.08 15.28
CA ALA A 109 10.04 -0.19 15.32
C ALA A 109 11.43 -0.10 14.67
N PHE A 110 11.57 0.70 13.61
CA PHE A 110 12.86 0.95 12.97
C PHE A 110 13.82 1.72 13.89
N ARG A 111 13.31 2.77 14.55
CA ARG A 111 14.11 3.60 15.47
C ARG A 111 14.57 2.85 16.72
N ASN A 112 13.78 1.88 17.19
CA ASN A 112 14.07 1.13 18.41
C ASN A 112 14.88 -0.16 18.14
N ARG A 113 15.35 -0.41 16.91
CA ARG A 113 16.22 -1.56 16.65
C ARG A 113 17.58 -1.32 17.31
N PRO A 114 18.07 -2.23 18.17
CA PRO A 114 19.44 -2.14 18.66
C PRO A 114 20.40 -2.29 17.47
N GLU A 115 21.36 -1.37 17.35
CA GLU A 115 22.45 -1.54 16.41
C GLU A 115 23.16 -2.85 16.74
N THR A 116 23.19 -3.77 15.79
CA THR A 116 23.93 -5.02 15.94
C THR A 116 25.41 -4.65 16.02
N MET A 117 25.96 -4.67 17.24
CA MET A 117 27.39 -4.51 17.49
C MET A 117 28.08 -5.69 16.79
N VAL A 118 28.74 -5.40 15.67
CA VAL A 118 29.59 -6.39 15.00
C VAL A 118 30.82 -6.54 15.87
N ILE A 119 30.87 -7.61 16.67
CA ILE A 119 32.06 -7.95 17.44
C ILE A 119 33.08 -8.50 16.44
N PRO A 120 34.24 -7.85 16.24
CA PRO A 120 35.28 -8.42 15.41
C PRO A 120 35.75 -9.72 16.05
N VAL A 121 35.61 -10.82 15.32
CA VAL A 121 36.22 -12.10 15.71
C VAL A 121 37.71 -11.97 15.43
N GLU A 122 38.52 -11.83 16.47
CA GLU A 122 39.97 -12.04 16.35
C GLU A 122 40.20 -13.50 15.94
N THR A 123 40.60 -13.69 14.70
CA THR A 123 41.05 -15.00 14.19
C THR A 123 42.47 -15.28 14.73
N PRO A 124 42.73 -16.49 15.26
CA PRO A 124 44.03 -16.87 15.80
C PRO A 124 45.13 -16.96 14.75
#